data_AF-A0AAW5YUC9-F1
#
_entry.id   AF-A0AAW5YUC9-F1
#
_cell.length_a   1.000
_cell.length_b   1.000
_cell.length_c   1.000
_cell.angle_alpha   90.00
_cell.angle_beta   90.00
_cell.angle_gamma   90.00
#
_symmetry.space_group_name_H-M   'P 1'
#
loop_
_entity.id
_entity.type
_entity.pdbx_description
1 polymer ?
#
loop_
_entity_poly.entity_id
_entity_poly.type
_entity_poly.pdbx_seq_one_letter_code
_entity_poly.pdbx_strand_id
1 'polypeptide(L)'
;MKINDIFANEQLKNNEKLFLIYLHLKGCHKEAKEIDTQELEKAMSMSYVSLWRIKDSLLEKGAISIQRATSNSVQVYKITLKQDNQK
;
A
#
# COMPACT_ATOMS: atom_id res chain seq x y z
N MET A 1 -12.94 1.04 -3.13
CA MET A 1 -12.43 1.83 -1.99
C MET A 1 -12.17 3.25 -2.45
N LYS A 2 -12.71 4.24 -1.73
CA LYS A 2 -12.43 5.66 -1.95
C LYS A 2 -11.16 6.05 -1.18
N ILE A 3 -10.48 7.11 -1.62
CA ILE A 3 -9.26 7.59 -0.93
C ILE A 3 -9.55 8.02 0.51
N ASN A 4 -10.74 8.57 0.76
CA ASN A 4 -11.20 8.97 2.10
C ASN A 4 -11.24 7.81 3.09
N ASP A 5 -11.46 6.58 2.61
CA ASP A 5 -11.49 5.37 3.45
C ASP A 5 -10.09 5.11 4.07
N ILE A 6 -9.01 5.51 3.38
CA ILE A 6 -7.63 5.40 3.90
C ILE A 6 -7.40 6.44 5.01
N PHE A 7 -7.85 7.67 4.80
CA PHE A 7 -7.68 8.75 5.77
C PHE A 7 -8.46 8.49 7.06
N ALA A 8 -9.70 8.00 6.94
CA ALA A 8 -10.59 7.73 8.06
C ALA A 8 -10.20 6.50 8.89
N ASN A 9 -9.34 5.61 8.37
CA ASN A 9 -8.97 4.41 9.10
C ASN A 9 -7.99 4.73 10.24
N GLU A 10 -8.47 4.64 11.49
CA GLU A 10 -7.69 4.95 12.70
C GLU A 10 -6.65 3.87 13.05
N GLN A 11 -6.80 2.65 12.52
CA GLN A 11 -5.86 1.56 12.75
C GLN A 11 -4.57 1.73 11.93
N LEU A 12 -4.57 2.63 10.94
CA LEU A 12 -3.43 2.90 10.08
C LEU A 12 -2.57 4.06 10.60
N LYS A 13 -1.25 3.86 10.62
CA LYS A 13 -0.27 4.91 10.90
C LYS A 13 -0.16 5.86 9.70
N ASN A 14 0.34 7.08 9.93
CA ASN A 14 0.48 8.08 8.86
C ASN A 14 1.31 7.55 7.65
N ASN A 15 2.41 6.86 7.91
CA ASN A 15 3.25 6.31 6.82
C ASN A 15 2.57 5.17 6.07
N GLU A 16 1.74 4.37 6.75
CA GLU A 16 0.91 3.32 6.13
C GLU A 16 -0.17 3.94 5.24
N LYS A 17 -0.81 5.02 5.72
CA LYS A 17 -1.76 5.81 4.92
C LYS A 17 -1.10 6.39 3.68
N LEU A 18 0.09 6.99 3.81
CA LEU A 18 0.84 7.53 2.67
C LEU A 18 1.17 6.45 1.62
N PHE A 19 1.60 5.28 2.07
CA PHE A 19 1.87 4.14 1.20
C PHE A 19 0.60 3.71 0.44
N LEU A 20 -0.53 3.57 1.15
CA LEU A 20 -1.81 3.20 0.53
C LEU A 20 -2.34 4.28 -0.42
N ILE A 21 -2.12 5.56 -0.12
CA ILE A 21 -2.47 6.67 -1.00
C ILE A 21 -1.67 6.58 -2.30
N TYR A 22 -0.36 6.33 -2.23
CA TYR A 22 0.46 6.13 -3.41
C TYR A 22 -0.09 4.98 -4.29
N LEU A 23 -0.36 3.82 -3.68
CA LEU A 23 -0.96 2.69 -4.39
C LEU A 23 -2.34 3.04 -4.97
N HIS A 24 -3.14 3.83 -4.25
CA HIS A 24 -4.45 4.27 -4.72
C HIS A 24 -4.33 5.11 -5.99
N LEU A 25 -3.40 6.07 -6.01
CA LEU A 25 -3.11 6.93 -7.15
C LEU A 25 -2.61 6.14 -8.37
N LYS A 26 -1.82 5.09 -8.14
CA LYS A 26 -1.39 4.17 -9.22
C LYS A 26 -2.54 3.30 -9.74
N GLY A 27 -3.65 3.21 -9.01
CA GLY A 27 -4.85 2.47 -9.39
C GLY A 27 -4.93 1.06 -8.80
N CYS A 28 -4.08 0.71 -7.83
CA CYS A 28 -4.04 -0.61 -7.18
C CYS A 28 -5.35 -0.94 -6.41
N HIS A 29 -6.23 0.05 -6.20
CA HIS A 29 -7.56 -0.17 -5.65
C HIS A 29 -8.54 -0.81 -6.65
N LYS A 30 -8.33 -0.64 -7.97
CA LYS A 30 -9.19 -1.20 -9.03
C LYS A 30 -8.74 -2.59 -9.46
N GLU A 31 -7.45 -2.76 -9.70
CA GLU A 31 -6.82 -4.01 -10.13
C GLU A 31 -5.42 -4.14 -9.51
N ALA A 32 -4.81 -5.32 -9.64
CA ALA A 32 -3.44 -5.51 -9.18
C ALA A 32 -2.47 -4.86 -10.19
N LYS A 33 -1.46 -4.12 -9.71
CA LYS A 33 -0.52 -3.39 -10.57
C LYS A 33 0.92 -3.53 -10.12
N GLU A 34 1.81 -3.56 -11.09
CA GLU A 34 3.26 -3.54 -10.88
C GLU A 34 3.71 -2.18 -10.35
N ILE A 35 4.49 -2.21 -9.29
CA ILE A 35 5.12 -1.04 -8.68
C ILE A 35 6.61 -1.31 -8.56
N ASP A 36 7.41 -0.39 -9.07
CA ASP A 36 8.85 -0.37 -8.83
C ASP A 36 9.13 0.19 -7.42
N THR A 37 9.87 -0.58 -6.64
CA THR A 37 10.26 -0.25 -5.27
C THR A 37 11.16 0.99 -5.25
N GLN A 38 12.03 1.18 -6.24
CA GLN A 38 12.87 2.38 -6.35
C GLN A 38 12.05 3.63 -6.67
N GLU A 39 11.01 3.52 -7.49
CA GLU A 39 10.08 4.63 -7.74
C GLU A 39 9.32 4.99 -6.45
N LEU A 40 8.87 3.97 -5.73
CA LEU A 40 8.18 4.12 -4.45
C LEU A 40 9.06 4.77 -3.38
N GLU A 41 10.33 4.39 -3.27
CA GLU A 41 11.33 5.03 -2.38
C GLU A 41 11.46 6.52 -2.65
N LYS A 42 11.59 6.90 -3.92
CA LYS A 42 11.68 8.29 -4.34
C LYS A 42 10.39 9.04 -4.03
N ALA A 43 9.23 8.46 -4.35
CA ALA A 43 7.94 9.09 -4.15
C ALA A 43 7.63 9.33 -2.66
N MET A 44 8.06 8.41 -1.79
CA MET A 44 7.85 8.53 -0.34
C MET A 44 9.00 9.23 0.39
N SER A 45 10.14 9.47 -0.28
CA SER A 45 11.38 9.96 0.34
C SER A 45 11.80 9.12 1.55
N MET A 46 11.71 7.79 1.41
CA MET A 46 12.00 6.82 2.47
C MET A 46 13.02 5.78 2.00
N SER A 47 13.78 5.24 2.95
CA SER A 47 14.70 4.12 2.69
C SER A 47 13.96 2.82 2.43
N TYR A 48 14.60 1.91 1.68
CA TYR A 48 14.12 0.54 1.44
C TYR A 48 13.64 -0.15 2.72
N VAL A 49 14.44 -0.08 3.79
CA VAL A 49 14.14 -0.75 5.07
C VAL A 49 12.86 -0.20 5.71
N SER A 50 12.63 1.12 5.60
CA SER A 50 11.44 1.76 6.14
C SER A 50 10.19 1.36 5.34
N LEU A 51 10.29 1.35 4.02
CA LEU A 51 9.21 0.87 3.16
C LEU A 51 8.90 -0.59 3.39
N TRP A 52 9.93 -1.43 3.57
CA TRP A 52 9.74 -2.85 3.85
C TRP A 52 8.95 -3.07 5.14
N ARG A 53 9.27 -2.34 6.22
CA ARG A 53 8.51 -2.40 7.48
C ARG A 53 7.06 -1.92 7.32
N ILE A 54 6.82 -0.87 6.54
CA ILE A 54 5.46 -0.37 6.27
C ILE A 54 4.67 -1.41 5.48
N LYS A 55 5.29 -1.97 4.43
CA LYS A 55 4.70 -3.02 3.60
C LYS A 55 4.32 -4.24 4.44
N ASP A 56 5.21 -4.73 5.27
CA ASP A 56 4.96 -5.90 6.12
C ASP A 56 3.81 -5.61 7.11
N SER A 57 3.79 -4.43 7.73
CA SER A 57 2.68 -4.06 8.61
C SER A 57 1.34 -3.96 7.86
N LEU A 58 1.34 -3.44 6.63
CA LEU A 58 0.13 -3.40 5.79
C LEU A 58 -0.35 -4.78 5.35
N LEU A 59 0.57 -5.72 5.12
CA LEU A 59 0.26 -7.13 4.84
C LEU A 59 -0.36 -7.82 6.05
N GLU A 60 0.25 -7.65 7.24
CA GLU A 60 -0.28 -8.18 8.51
C GLU A 60 -1.69 -7.66 8.81
N LYS A 61 -1.96 -6.39 8.50
CA LYS A 61 -3.29 -5.77 8.63
C LYS A 61 -4.27 -6.16 7.53
N GLY A 62 -3.85 -6.94 6.53
CA GLY A 62 -4.67 -7.31 5.38
C GLY A 62 -5.09 -6.12 4.51
N ALA A 63 -4.37 -5.00 4.59
CA ALA A 63 -4.67 -3.77 3.85
C ALA A 63 -4.21 -3.84 2.38
N ILE A 64 -3.22 -4.68 2.09
CA ILE A 64 -2.70 -4.95 0.75
C ILE A 64 -2.49 -6.46 0.55
N SER A 65 -2.40 -6.88 -0.72
CA SER A 65 -1.85 -8.16 -1.12
C SER A 65 -0.81 -8.00 -2.23
N ILE A 66 0.14 -8.94 -2.29
CA ILE A 66 1.20 -8.98 -3.30
C ILE A 66 1.05 -10.28 -4.08
N GLN A 67 0.72 -10.19 -5.37
CA GLN A 67 0.35 -11.35 -6.19
C GLN A 67 1.55 -12.00 -6.87
N ARG A 68 2.58 -11.21 -7.20
CA ARG A 68 3.80 -11.71 -7.84
C ARG A 68 4.95 -10.78 -7.49
N ALA A 69 6.06 -11.36 -7.04
CA ALA A 69 7.35 -10.69 -7.01
C ALA A 69 8.07 -11.09 -8.30
N THR A 70 7.87 -10.31 -9.37
CA THR A 70 8.53 -10.57 -10.67
C THR A 70 10.04 -10.31 -10.58
N SER A 71 10.48 -9.47 -9.62
CA SER A 71 11.85 -9.32 -9.14
C SER A 71 11.86 -8.63 -7.76
N ASN A 72 12.98 -8.61 -7.02
CA ASN A 72 13.06 -7.90 -5.73
C ASN A 72 12.70 -6.40 -5.84
N SER A 73 12.87 -5.81 -7.03
CA SER A 73 12.58 -4.40 -7.30
C SER A 73 11.15 -4.15 -7.78
N VAL A 74 10.47 -5.10 -8.43
CA VAL A 74 9.10 -4.90 -8.95
C VAL A 74 8.12 -5.88 -8.31
N GLN A 75 7.09 -5.34 -7.66
CA GLN A 75 6.07 -6.11 -6.95
C GLN A 75 4.67 -5.76 -7.46
N VAL A 76 3.82 -6.78 -7.61
CA VAL A 76 2.42 -6.61 -8.05
C VAL A 76 1.52 -6.41 -6.83
N TYR A 77 1.08 -5.17 -6.59
CA TYR A 77 0.25 -4.80 -5.44
C TYR A 77 -1.24 -4.71 -5.79
N LYS A 78 -2.08 -5.13 -4.85
CA LYS A 78 -3.52 -4.89 -4.84
C LYS A 78 -3.91 -4.34 -3.46
N ILE A 79 -4.72 -3.27 -3.42
CA ILE A 79 -5.30 -2.82 -2.15
C ILE A 79 -6.47 -3.74 -1.80
N THR A 80 -6.43 -4.31 -0.59
CA THR A 80 -7.44 -5.22 -0.04
C THR A 80 -8.12 -4.67 1.20
N LEU A 81 -7.72 -3.48 1.66
CA LEU A 81 -8.35 -2.77 2.77
C LEU A 81 -9.87 -2.73 2.56
N LYS A 82 -10.58 -3.42 3.45
CA LYS A 82 -12.04 -3.46 3.44
C LYS A 82 -12.54 -2.13 3.99
N GLN A 83 -13.68 -1.68 3.48
CA GLN A 83 -14.45 -0.65 4.19
C GLN A 83 -14.85 -1.28 5.51
N ASP A 84 -14.33 -0.77 6.63
CA ASP A 84 -14.94 -1.03 7.92
C ASP A 84 -16.33 -0.40 7.85
N ASN A 85 -17.31 -1.19 7.42
CA ASN A 85 -18.71 -0.92 7.70
C ASN A 85 -18.87 -1.12 9.21
N GLN A 86 -18.49 -0.10 9.97
CA GLN A 86 -19.01 0.06 11.32
C GLN A 86 -20.52 0.27 11.17
N LYS A 87 -21.28 -0.80 11.44
CA LYS A 87 -22.70 -0.73 11.76
C LYS A 87 -22.85 -0.41 13.25
#